data_AF-A0A4Q0SS95-F1
#
_entry.id   AF-A0A4Q0SS95-F1
#
_cell.length_a   1.000
_cell.length_b   1.000
_cell.length_c   1.000
_cell.angle_alpha   90.00
_cell.angle_beta   90.00
_cell.angle_gamma   90.00
#
_symmetry.space_group_name_H-M   'P 1'
#
loop_
_entity.id
_entity.type
_entity.pdbx_description
1 polymer ?
#
loop_
_entity_poly.entity_id
_entity_poly.type
_entity_poly.pdbx_seq_one_letter_code
_entity_poly.pdbx_strand_id
1 'polypeptide(L)'
;MTVTLGYDRPLDFVFCTVMNAQNEAIYTNLDDDDAGTHQQDIDYYRPILARLGIEVPEAMFAEVESDQANVVGNRFVDHTVSR
;
A
#
# COMPACT_ATOMS: atom_id res chain seq x y z
N MET A 1 7.91 5.81 -10.78
CA MET A 1 7.52 4.65 -9.96
C MET A 1 6.45 5.12 -9.02
N THR A 2 5.41 4.32 -8.86
CA THR A 2 4.20 4.70 -8.13
C THR A 2 3.96 3.66 -7.06
N VAL A 3 3.73 4.11 -5.83
CA VAL A 3 3.38 3.26 -4.70
C VAL A 3 1.95 3.60 -4.32
N THR A 4 1.10 2.58 -4.27
CA THR A 4 -0.27 2.71 -3.79
C THR A 4 -0.41 1.86 -2.54
N LEU A 5 -0.82 2.48 -1.43
CA LEU A 5 -1.21 1.84 -0.20
C LEU A 5 -2.67 2.19 0.07
N GLY A 6 -3.45 1.28 0.64
CA GLY A 6 -4.85 1.55 0.91
C GLY A 6 -5.55 0.49 1.74
N TYR A 7 -6.75 0.83 2.20
CA TYR A 7 -7.71 -0.10 2.78
C TYR A 7 -8.92 -0.21 1.84
N ASP A 8 -9.25 -1.43 1.41
CA ASP A 8 -10.44 -1.73 0.63
C ASP A 8 -11.59 -2.03 1.59
N ARG A 9 -12.50 -1.07 1.79
CA ARG A 9 -13.63 -1.23 2.70
C ARG A 9 -14.60 -2.36 2.28
N PRO A 10 -15.02 -2.48 1.00
CA PRO A 10 -15.88 -3.60 0.57
C PRO A 10 -15.26 -4.99 0.81
N LEU A 11 -13.97 -5.15 0.57
CA LEU A 11 -13.29 -6.44 0.67
C LEU A 11 -12.61 -6.68 2.02
N ASP A 12 -12.53 -5.64 2.84
CA ASP A 12 -12.01 -5.63 4.21
C ASP A 12 -10.56 -6.13 4.29
N PHE A 13 -9.65 -5.54 3.53
CA PHE A 13 -8.21 -5.77 3.64
C PHE A 13 -7.40 -4.54 3.27
N VAL A 14 -6.18 -4.47 3.77
CA VAL A 14 -5.19 -3.49 3.34
C VAL A 14 -4.38 -4.02 2.16
N PHE A 15 -3.99 -3.13 1.24
CA PHE A 15 -3.31 -3.50 0.01
C PHE A 15 -2.11 -2.62 -0.29
N CYS A 16 -1.20 -3.16 -1.09
CA CYS A 16 -0.04 -2.44 -1.61
C CYS A 16 0.22 -2.85 -3.06
N THR A 17 0.43 -1.85 -3.92
CA THR A 17 0.97 -2.07 -5.26
C THR A 17 2.13 -1.12 -5.53
N VAL A 18 3.08 -1.60 -6.31
CA VAL A 18 4.24 -0.83 -6.76
C VAL A 18 4.36 -0.99 -8.28
N MET A 19 4.29 0.11 -9.00
CA MET A 19 4.35 0.12 -10.47
C MET A 19 5.55 0.92 -10.98
N ASN A 20 6.22 0.43 -12.02
CA ASN A 20 7.28 1.17 -12.71
C ASN A 20 6.71 2.29 -13.61
N ALA A 21 7.57 3.02 -14.33
CA ALA A 21 7.15 4.11 -15.20
C ALA A 21 6.39 3.64 -16.46
N GLN A 22 6.47 2.36 -16.78
CA GLN A 22 5.79 1.68 -17.88
C GLN A 22 4.48 1.03 -17.43
N ASN A 23 4.05 1.27 -16.19
CA ASN A 23 2.85 0.70 -15.59
C ASN A 23 2.90 -0.84 -15.44
N GLU A 24 4.10 -1.39 -15.33
CA GLU A 24 4.33 -2.81 -15.01
C GLU A 24 4.47 -2.98 -13.49
N ALA A 25 3.84 -4.02 -12.95
CA ALA A 25 3.89 -4.31 -11.52
C ALA A 25 5.29 -4.82 -11.13
N ILE A 26 5.91 -4.13 -10.17
CA ILE A 26 7.09 -4.60 -9.45
C ILE A 26 6.65 -5.44 -8.25
N TYR A 27 5.56 -5.02 -7.60
CA TYR A 27 4.92 -5.73 -6.50
C TYR A 27 3.41 -5.48 -6.52
N THR A 28 2.64 -6.50 -6.15
CA THR A 28 1.21 -6.42 -5.88
C THR A 28 0.87 -7.40 -4.77
N ASN A 29 0.05 -7.00 -3.80
CA ASN A 29 -0.42 -7.87 -2.73
C ASN A 29 -1.14 -9.12 -3.26
N LEU A 30 -1.72 -9.06 -4.47
CA LEU A 30 -2.44 -10.20 -5.06
C LEU A 30 -1.52 -11.34 -5.52
N ASP A 31 -0.25 -11.05 -5.80
CA ASP A 31 0.76 -12.05 -6.18
C ASP A 31 1.64 -12.46 -4.97
N ASP A 32 1.33 -11.93 -3.78
CA ASP A 32 2.01 -12.23 -2.52
C ASP A 32 1.15 -13.22 -1.71
N ASP A 33 1.60 -14.47 -1.64
CA ASP A 33 0.91 -15.59 -0.97
C ASP A 33 0.61 -15.31 0.51
N ASP A 34 1.38 -14.43 1.16
CA ASP A 34 1.25 -14.08 2.57
C ASP A 34 0.38 -12.82 2.79
N ALA A 35 0.01 -12.10 1.72
CA ALA A 35 -0.85 -10.91 1.79
C ALA A 35 -2.24 -11.11 1.16
N GLY A 36 -2.27 -11.51 -0.11
CA GLY A 36 -3.48 -11.72 -0.91
C GLY A 36 -4.56 -10.66 -0.68
N THR A 37 -5.78 -11.14 -0.47
CA THR A 37 -6.98 -10.34 -0.16
C THR A 37 -7.38 -10.49 1.32
N HIS A 38 -6.42 -10.68 2.22
CA HIS A 38 -6.72 -10.94 3.64
C HIS A 38 -5.80 -10.18 4.61
N GLN A 39 -4.75 -9.52 4.14
CA GLN A 39 -3.87 -8.74 5.01
C GLN A 39 -4.65 -7.63 5.74
N GLN A 40 -4.44 -7.53 7.04
CA GLN A 40 -5.07 -6.53 7.91
C GLN A 40 -4.09 -5.52 8.46
N ASP A 41 -2.81 -5.88 8.50
CA ASP A 41 -1.76 -5.04 9.05
C ASP A 41 -1.02 -4.31 7.93
N ILE A 42 -1.18 -2.99 7.85
CA ILE A 42 -0.50 -2.17 6.84
C ILE A 42 1.03 -2.18 7.06
N ASP A 43 1.51 -2.42 8.28
CA ASP A 43 2.94 -2.50 8.58
C ASP A 43 3.60 -3.72 7.93
N TYR A 44 2.82 -4.72 7.53
CA TYR A 44 3.28 -5.85 6.71
C TYR A 44 4.05 -5.39 5.47
N TYR A 45 3.66 -4.27 4.86
CA TYR A 45 4.26 -3.78 3.62
C TYR A 45 5.55 -2.98 3.83
N ARG A 46 5.87 -2.53 5.05
CA ARG A 46 7.12 -1.80 5.35
C ARG A 46 8.38 -2.57 4.94
N PRO A 47 8.60 -3.83 5.39
CA PRO A 47 9.79 -4.58 4.99
C PRO A 47 9.83 -4.89 3.49
N ILE A 48 8.66 -4.97 2.82
CA ILE A 48 8.57 -5.19 1.37
C ILE A 48 9.06 -3.95 0.61
N LEU A 49 8.54 -2.77 0.96
CA LEU A 49 8.98 -1.50 0.37
C LEU A 49 10.47 -1.24 0.64
N ALA A 50 10.96 -1.54 1.84
CA ALA A 50 12.37 -1.41 2.18
C ALA A 50 13.27 -2.33 1.33
N ARG A 51 12.88 -3.59 1.08
CA ARG A 51 13.61 -4.52 0.20
C ARG A 51 13.66 -4.04 -1.25
N LEU A 52 12.65 -3.28 -1.69
CA LEU A 52 12.60 -2.65 -3.00
C LEU A 52 13.37 -1.31 -3.05
N GLY A 53 13.97 -0.86 -1.94
CA GLY A 53 14.67 0.42 -1.86
C GLY A 53 13.73 1.62 -1.89
N ILE A 54 12.48 1.44 -1.47
CA ILE A 54 11.42 2.45 -1.49
C ILE A 54 11.22 2.99 -0.08
N GLU A 55 11.37 4.29 0.06
CA GLU A 55 10.94 5.02 1.25
C GLU A 55 9.66 5.79 0.90
N VAL A 56 8.65 5.65 1.74
CA VAL A 56 7.42 6.43 1.66
C VAL A 56 7.21 7.19 2.96
N PRO A 57 6.53 8.35 2.93
CA PRO A 57 6.24 9.09 4.15
C PRO A 57 5.45 8.26 5.17
N GLU A 58 5.80 8.35 6.45
CA GLU A 58 5.08 7.68 7.55
C GLU A 58 3.58 7.96 7.54
N ALA A 59 3.19 9.16 7.09
CA ALA A 59 1.80 9.57 6.93
C ALA A 59 1.00 8.62 6.05
N MET A 60 1.60 7.97 5.04
CA MET A 60 0.88 7.00 4.20
C MET A 60 0.37 5.80 5.01
N PHE A 61 1.16 5.30 5.97
CA PHE A 61 0.76 4.19 6.83
C PHE A 61 -0.32 4.63 7.82
N ALA A 62 -0.08 5.74 8.52
CA ALA A 62 -1.02 6.27 9.51
C ALA A 62 -2.40 6.60 8.90
N GLU A 63 -2.44 7.07 7.66
CA GLU A 63 -3.69 7.33 6.95
C GLU A 63 -4.46 6.04 6.63
N VAL A 64 -3.77 4.98 6.19
CA VAL A 64 -4.42 3.68 5.93
C VAL A 64 -4.91 3.03 7.21
N GLU A 65 -4.15 3.08 8.31
CA GLU A 65 -4.60 2.61 9.62
C GLU A 65 -5.86 3.37 10.08
N SER A 66 -5.87 4.69 9.89
CA SER A 66 -7.03 5.52 10.20
C SER A 66 -8.23 5.17 9.32
N ASP A 67 -8.03 4.96 8.02
CA ASP A 67 -9.08 4.56 7.09
C ASP A 67 -9.71 3.21 7.47
N GLN A 68 -8.88 2.22 7.79
CA GLN A 68 -9.32 0.91 8.30
C GLN A 68 -10.10 1.04 9.61
N ALA A 69 -9.55 1.76 10.60
CA ALA A 69 -10.19 1.93 11.91
C ALA A 69 -11.54 2.65 11.85
N ASN A 70 -11.72 3.57 10.89
CA ASN A 70 -12.96 4.30 10.69
C ASN A 70 -13.88 3.66 9.65
N VAL A 71 -13.47 2.57 9.01
CA VAL A 71 -14.21 1.90 7.93
C VAL A 71 -14.49 2.89 6.78
N VAL A 72 -13.53 3.77 6.51
CA VAL A 72 -13.52 4.74 5.43
C VAL A 72 -12.54 4.25 4.37
N GLY A 73 -12.95 4.26 3.10
CA GLY A 73 -12.09 3.91 1.97
C GLY A 73 -12.36 4.83 0.79
N ASN A 74 -11.47 4.81 -0.22
CA ASN A 74 -11.47 5.66 -1.41
C ASN A 74 -10.95 7.11 -1.23
N ARG A 75 -9.90 7.31 -0.43
CA ARG A 75 -9.13 8.56 -0.48
C ARG A 75 -7.84 8.34 -1.29
N PHE A 76 -7.67 9.09 -2.38
CA PHE A 76 -6.42 9.11 -3.14
C PHE A 76 -5.54 10.23 -2.60
N VAL A 77 -4.38 9.86 -2.07
CA VAL A 77 -3.35 10.82 -1.64
C VAL A 77 -2.07 10.50 -2.41
N ASP A 78 -1.65 11.43 -3.26
CA ASP A 78 -0.43 11.29 -4.04
C ASP A 78 0.78 11.75 -3.21
N HIS A 79 1.70 10.83 -2.95
CA HIS A 79 3.01 11.14 -2.38
C HIS A 79 4.07 11.05 -3.48
N THR A 80 4.59 12.20 -3.89
CA THR A 80 5.74 12.27 -4.81
C THR A 80 7.04 12.29 -4.01
N VAL A 81 7.86 11.26 -4.16
CA VAL A 81 9.22 11.26 -3.62
C VAL A 81 10.08 12.14 -4.52
N SER A 82 10.53 13.28 -4.00
CA SER A 82 11.48 14.14 -4.71
C SER A 82 12.85 13.47 -4.68
N ARG A 83 13.45 13.26 -5.86
CA ARG A 83 14.76 12.63 -6.03
C ARG A 83 15.90 13.51 -5.54
#